data_AF-A0A523B992-F1
#
_entry.id   AF-A0A523B992-F1
#
_cell.length_a   1.000
_cell.length_b   1.000
_cell.length_c   1.000
_cell.angle_alpha   90.00
_cell.angle_beta   90.00
_cell.angle_gamma   90.00
#
_symmetry.space_group_name_H-M   'P 1'
#
loop_
_entity.id
_entity.type
_entity.pdbx_description
1 polymer ?
#
loop_
_entity_poly.entity_id
_entity_poly.type
_entity_poly.pdbx_seq_one_letter_code
_entity_poly.pdbx_strand_id
1 'polypeptide(L)'
;MEGACIDVSRNLRKGVPEVIFGEGKSDDTLIGAANALLQDDGVVIVTRVTPAQAELLIKNFSGKAKTTHYERGRVVSIRRDEAPPLKDPPVAIITAGSSDIPVAEEALAVVNEMGFKTITFYDVGIAGLHRIFPVVKKCIEEHVKVAIVVAGMEGALPSVFSTLFPGVVIGVPSSVGYGHGGRGEGALTTMLQSCSPGLVVVNIDNGVGAAIAAVLISRLKSEDF
;
A
#
# COMPACT_ATOMS: atom_id res chain seq x y z
N MET A 1 -12.55 -28.74 2.65
CA MET A 1 -12.32 -27.40 2.10
C MET A 1 -10.90 -27.37 1.58
N GLU A 2 -10.72 -27.63 0.28
CA GLU A 2 -9.46 -27.29 -0.41
C GLU A 2 -9.56 -25.80 -0.76
N GLY A 3 -9.04 -24.96 0.12
CA GLY A 3 -9.13 -23.51 0.00
C GLY A 3 -8.33 -22.87 1.12
N ALA A 4 -7.66 -21.76 0.82
CA ALA A 4 -6.75 -21.07 1.73
C ALA A 4 -7.30 -20.97 3.16
N CYS A 5 -6.47 -21.29 4.17
CA CYS A 5 -6.79 -21.05 5.57
C CYS A 5 -6.70 -19.55 5.84
N ILE A 6 -7.85 -18.89 5.77
CA ILE A 6 -8.04 -17.46 6.01
C ILE A 6 -7.90 -17.21 7.52
N ASP A 7 -7.07 -16.25 7.90
CA ASP A 7 -6.82 -15.84 9.29
C ASP A 7 -7.81 -14.74 9.72
N VAL A 8 -9.07 -15.17 9.86
CA VAL A 8 -10.21 -14.35 10.28
C VAL A 8 -9.99 -13.63 11.63
N SER A 9 -9.02 -14.09 12.45
CA SER A 9 -8.70 -13.46 13.74
C SER A 9 -7.55 -12.44 13.68
N ARG A 10 -7.03 -12.11 12.48
CA ARG A 10 -5.95 -11.13 12.33
C ARG A 10 -6.34 -9.73 12.80
N ASN A 11 -7.60 -9.36 12.57
CA ASN A 11 -8.16 -8.10 13.03
C ASN A 11 -8.13 -8.01 14.56
N LEU A 12 -8.53 -9.08 15.25
CA LEU A 12 -8.50 -9.16 16.73
C LEU A 12 -7.08 -9.07 17.30
N ARG A 13 -6.05 -9.54 16.58
CA ARG A 13 -4.66 -9.53 17.08
C ARG A 13 -3.86 -8.28 16.71
N LYS A 14 -4.11 -7.68 15.55
CA LYS A 14 -3.29 -6.57 15.01
C LYS A 14 -4.09 -5.31 14.65
N GLY A 15 -5.42 -5.36 14.70
CA GLY A 15 -6.29 -4.29 14.21
C GLY A 15 -6.15 -4.07 12.70
N VAL A 16 -5.82 -5.12 11.95
CA VAL A 16 -5.60 -5.07 10.50
C VAL A 16 -6.53 -6.09 9.84
N PRO A 17 -7.37 -5.70 8.87
CA PRO A 17 -8.22 -6.64 8.16
C PRO A 17 -7.36 -7.60 7.33
N GLU A 18 -7.88 -8.81 7.07
CA GLU A 18 -7.22 -9.69 6.12
C GLU A 18 -7.32 -9.15 4.69
N VAL A 19 -6.22 -9.23 3.96
CA VAL A 19 -6.12 -8.75 2.57
C VAL A 19 -6.00 -9.97 1.67
N ILE A 20 -6.95 -10.12 0.75
CA ILE A 20 -6.97 -11.19 -0.24
C ILE A 20 -6.05 -10.82 -1.39
N PHE A 21 -4.97 -11.58 -1.57
CA PHE A 21 -4.18 -11.55 -2.81
C PHE A 21 -5.00 -12.17 -3.95
N GLY A 22 -5.44 -11.38 -4.92
CA GLY A 22 -6.34 -11.80 -6.00
C GLY A 22 -5.64 -12.39 -7.22
N GLU A 23 -4.41 -11.99 -7.48
CA GLU A 23 -3.61 -12.47 -8.62
C GLU A 23 -3.41 -14.00 -8.55
N GLY A 24 -3.70 -14.68 -9.66
CA GLY A 24 -3.58 -16.15 -9.76
C GLY A 24 -4.72 -16.95 -9.11
N LYS A 25 -5.69 -16.32 -8.42
CA LYS A 25 -6.87 -17.01 -7.88
C LYS A 25 -7.96 -17.22 -8.94
N SER A 26 -8.64 -18.37 -8.87
CA SER A 26 -9.88 -18.57 -9.62
C SER A 26 -11.01 -17.70 -9.08
N ASP A 27 -11.97 -17.38 -9.94
CA ASP A 27 -13.14 -16.56 -9.61
C ASP A 27 -13.94 -17.13 -8.44
N ASP A 28 -14.18 -18.45 -8.43
CA ASP A 28 -14.88 -19.13 -7.33
C ASP A 28 -14.12 -19.03 -6.00
N THR A 29 -12.80 -19.20 -6.04
CA THR A 29 -11.95 -19.07 -4.84
C THR A 29 -11.96 -17.64 -4.32
N LEU A 30 -11.92 -16.67 -5.24
CA LEU A 30 -11.90 -15.24 -4.93
C LEU A 30 -13.21 -14.81 -4.26
N ILE A 31 -14.36 -15.17 -4.85
CA ILE A 31 -15.69 -14.88 -4.31
C ILE A 31 -15.91 -15.62 -2.99
N GLY A 32 -15.52 -16.90 -2.90
CA GLY A 32 -15.65 -17.68 -1.67
C GLY A 32 -14.88 -17.06 -0.51
N ALA A 33 -13.63 -16.68 -0.73
CA ALA A 33 -12.79 -16.01 0.27
C ALA A 33 -13.37 -14.65 0.68
N ALA A 34 -13.82 -13.84 -0.28
CA ALA A 34 -14.42 -12.54 0.00
C ALA A 34 -15.73 -12.65 0.80
N ASN A 35 -16.58 -13.63 0.49
CA ASN A 35 -17.80 -13.86 1.28
C ASN A 35 -17.48 -14.30 2.72
N ALA A 36 -16.51 -15.20 2.90
CA ALA A 36 -16.12 -15.69 4.22
C ALA A 36 -15.60 -14.54 5.11
N LEU A 37 -14.70 -13.71 4.59
CA LEU A 37 -14.17 -12.56 5.33
C LEU A 37 -15.23 -11.48 5.58
N LEU A 38 -16.10 -11.21 4.61
CA LEU A 38 -17.16 -10.22 4.79
C LEU A 38 -18.17 -10.63 5.87
N GLN A 39 -18.40 -11.95 6.02
CA GLN A 39 -19.28 -12.48 7.06
C GLN A 39 -18.72 -12.25 8.47
N ASP A 40 -17.40 -12.43 8.64
CA ASP A 40 -16.73 -12.38 9.94
C ASP A 40 -16.30 -10.96 10.34
N ASP A 41 -15.56 -10.26 9.47
CA ASP A 41 -14.92 -8.97 9.75
C ASP A 41 -15.72 -7.74 9.27
N GLY A 42 -16.71 -7.93 8.40
CA GLY A 42 -17.51 -6.84 7.82
C GLY A 42 -16.76 -5.95 6.81
N VAL A 43 -15.46 -6.18 6.61
CA VAL A 43 -14.60 -5.51 5.63
C VAL A 43 -13.68 -6.52 4.94
N VAL A 44 -13.51 -6.36 3.63
CA VAL A 44 -12.59 -7.17 2.82
C VAL A 44 -11.86 -6.26 1.85
N ILE A 45 -10.54 -6.44 1.76
CA ILE A 45 -9.71 -5.78 0.75
C ILE A 45 -9.16 -6.87 -0.16
N VAL A 46 -9.38 -6.75 -1.47
CA VAL A 46 -8.85 -7.67 -2.48
C VAL A 46 -7.88 -6.91 -3.38
N THR A 47 -6.62 -7.33 -3.43
CA THR A 47 -5.57 -6.64 -4.18
C THR A 47 -5.11 -7.41 -5.41
N ARG A 48 -4.46 -6.71 -6.34
CA ARG A 48 -3.95 -7.23 -7.62
C ARG A 48 -5.00 -7.94 -8.45
N VAL A 49 -6.24 -7.45 -8.41
CA VAL A 49 -7.33 -7.99 -9.23
C VAL A 49 -7.16 -7.58 -10.69
N THR A 50 -7.54 -8.47 -11.59
CA THR A 50 -7.74 -8.08 -12.99
C THR A 50 -9.01 -7.23 -13.14
N PRO A 51 -9.18 -6.46 -14.23
CA PRO A 51 -10.43 -5.72 -14.48
C PRO A 51 -11.68 -6.62 -14.45
N ALA A 52 -11.60 -7.82 -15.03
CA ALA A 52 -12.69 -8.80 -14.99
C ALA A 52 -13.01 -9.29 -13.57
N GLN A 53 -11.99 -9.56 -12.76
CA GLN A 53 -12.19 -9.91 -11.35
C GLN A 53 -12.77 -8.75 -10.54
N ALA A 54 -12.38 -7.50 -10.83
CA ALA A 54 -12.95 -6.32 -10.18
C ALA A 54 -14.45 -6.20 -10.49
N GLU A 55 -14.83 -6.30 -11.77
CA GLU A 55 -16.24 -6.29 -12.18
C GLU A 55 -17.04 -7.43 -11.55
N LEU A 56 -16.47 -8.63 -11.51
CA LEU A 56 -17.06 -9.80 -10.87
C LEU A 56 -17.36 -9.54 -9.39
N LEU A 57 -16.38 -9.03 -8.63
CA LEU A 57 -16.54 -8.68 -7.22
C LEU A 57 -17.63 -7.62 -7.04
N ILE A 58 -17.55 -6.52 -7.78
CA ILE A 58 -18.53 -5.42 -7.69
C ILE A 58 -19.94 -5.94 -7.95
N LYS A 59 -20.13 -6.75 -8.99
CA LYS A 59 -21.43 -7.34 -9.34
C LYS A 59 -21.94 -8.30 -8.26
N ASN A 60 -21.08 -9.19 -7.76
CA ASN A 60 -21.48 -10.21 -6.80
C ASN A 60 -21.90 -9.64 -5.43
N PHE A 61 -21.30 -8.52 -5.03
CA PHE A 61 -21.57 -7.84 -3.77
C PHE A 61 -22.53 -6.64 -3.88
N SER A 62 -22.96 -6.30 -5.10
CA SER A 62 -23.98 -5.27 -5.33
C SER A 62 -25.26 -5.54 -4.53
N GLY A 63 -25.74 -4.55 -3.80
CA GLY A 63 -26.92 -4.64 -2.92
C GLY A 63 -26.69 -5.39 -1.60
N LYS A 64 -25.52 -6.00 -1.36
CA LYS A 64 -25.16 -6.69 -0.11
C LYS A 64 -24.16 -5.90 0.74
N ALA A 65 -23.30 -5.13 0.08
CA ALA A 65 -22.23 -4.36 0.69
C ALA A 65 -21.87 -3.18 -0.22
N LYS A 66 -21.25 -2.16 0.36
CA LYS A 66 -20.63 -1.07 -0.40
C LYS A 66 -19.31 -1.57 -0.98
N THR A 67 -19.11 -1.35 -2.27
CA THR A 67 -17.86 -1.66 -2.96
C THR A 67 -17.16 -0.38 -3.39
N THR A 68 -15.84 -0.35 -3.28
CA THR A 68 -14.98 0.75 -3.76
C THR A 68 -13.87 0.15 -4.62
N HIS A 69 -13.72 0.64 -5.84
CA HIS A 69 -12.71 0.16 -6.78
C HIS A 69 -11.60 1.21 -6.96
N TYR A 70 -10.40 0.86 -6.52
CA TYR A 70 -9.18 1.61 -6.74
C TYR A 70 -8.49 1.07 -7.99
N GLU A 71 -8.95 1.52 -9.16
CA GLU A 71 -8.57 0.97 -10.46
C GLU A 71 -7.05 1.00 -10.70
N ARG A 72 -6.39 2.13 -10.42
CA ARG A 72 -4.93 2.27 -10.61
C ARG A 72 -4.12 1.33 -9.72
N GLY A 73 -4.63 1.03 -8.53
CA GLY A 73 -3.99 0.09 -7.58
C GLY A 73 -4.41 -1.36 -7.78
N ARG A 74 -5.38 -1.62 -8.66
CA ARG A 74 -6.01 -2.95 -8.82
C ARG A 74 -6.52 -3.50 -7.49
N VAL A 75 -7.23 -2.66 -6.72
CA VAL A 75 -7.78 -3.02 -5.41
C VAL A 75 -9.28 -2.82 -5.39
N VAL A 76 -10.02 -3.80 -4.86
CA VAL A 76 -11.44 -3.68 -4.53
C VAL A 76 -11.62 -3.81 -3.03
N SER A 77 -12.22 -2.80 -2.40
CA SER A 77 -12.71 -2.88 -1.03
C SER A 77 -14.20 -3.21 -1.03
N ILE A 78 -14.62 -4.05 -0.09
CA ILE A 78 -16.00 -4.48 0.12
C ILE A 78 -16.31 -4.33 1.60
N ARG A 79 -17.31 -3.51 1.95
CA ARG A 79 -17.66 -3.21 3.34
C ARG A 79 -19.17 -3.28 3.58
N ARG A 80 -19.58 -3.87 4.70
CA ARG A 80 -20.98 -3.80 5.16
C ARG A 80 -21.32 -2.40 5.68
N ASP A 81 -20.43 -1.84 6.50
CA ASP A 81 -20.65 -0.55 7.15
C ASP A 81 -20.05 0.61 6.35
N GLU A 82 -20.30 1.84 6.80
CA GLU A 82 -19.61 3.03 6.29
C GLU A 82 -18.13 3.03 6.68
N ALA A 83 -17.28 3.52 5.77
CA ALA A 83 -15.85 3.64 6.02
C ALA A 83 -15.63 4.63 7.18
N PRO A 84 -14.71 4.32 8.12
CA PRO A 84 -14.40 5.26 9.19
C PRO A 84 -13.83 6.56 8.61
N PRO A 85 -14.00 7.71 9.30
CA PRO A 85 -13.39 8.96 8.87
C PRO A 85 -11.87 8.81 8.84
N LEU A 86 -11.25 9.35 7.79
CA LEU A 86 -9.81 9.28 7.62
C LEU A 86 -9.11 10.20 8.62
N LYS A 87 -8.11 9.65 9.31
CA LYS A 87 -7.36 10.32 10.37
C LYS A 87 -6.13 11.06 9.85
N ASP A 88 -5.76 12.13 10.54
CA ASP A 88 -4.49 12.86 10.42
C ASP A 88 -3.46 12.33 11.45
N PRO A 89 -2.16 12.58 11.26
CA PRO A 89 -1.53 13.14 10.06
C PRO A 89 -1.56 12.16 8.88
N PRO A 90 -1.53 12.64 7.62
CA PRO A 90 -1.56 11.75 6.46
C PRO A 90 -0.28 10.93 6.31
N VAL A 91 -0.39 9.79 5.62
CA VAL A 91 0.75 9.03 5.11
C VAL A 91 1.11 9.57 3.73
N ALA A 92 2.37 9.91 3.49
CA ALA A 92 2.82 10.28 2.15
C ALA A 92 3.05 9.02 1.29
N ILE A 93 2.55 8.99 0.07
CA ILE A 93 2.79 7.92 -0.91
C ILE A 93 3.53 8.53 -2.11
N ILE A 94 4.72 8.03 -2.38
CA ILE A 94 5.66 8.65 -3.30
C ILE A 94 6.16 7.63 -4.32
N THR A 95 6.24 7.98 -5.60
CA THR A 95 6.85 7.11 -6.62
C THR A 95 8.04 7.75 -7.34
N ALA A 96 9.03 6.94 -7.69
CA ALA A 96 10.14 7.38 -8.53
C ALA A 96 9.71 7.56 -9.99
N GLY A 97 8.95 6.62 -10.55
CA GLY A 97 8.43 6.70 -11.91
C GLY A 97 6.92 6.52 -11.97
N SER A 98 6.36 6.72 -13.16
CA SER A 98 4.96 6.41 -13.45
C SER A 98 4.68 4.90 -13.45
N SER A 99 5.67 4.08 -13.80
CA SER A 99 5.53 2.61 -13.78
C SER A 99 5.37 2.04 -12.36
N ASP A 100 5.79 2.78 -11.32
CA ASP A 100 5.66 2.38 -9.91
C ASP A 100 4.25 2.68 -9.34
N ILE A 101 3.43 3.45 -10.08
CA ILE A 101 2.10 3.91 -9.64
C ILE A 101 1.21 2.77 -9.17
N PRO A 102 1.10 1.61 -9.85
CA PRO A 102 0.18 0.56 -9.40
C PRO A 102 0.51 0.03 -7.99
N VAL A 103 1.79 -0.08 -7.65
CA VAL A 103 2.22 -0.53 -6.31
C VAL A 103 1.94 0.55 -5.25
N ALA A 104 2.16 1.83 -5.59
CA ALA A 104 1.83 2.95 -4.72
C ALA A 104 0.31 3.10 -4.48
N GLU A 105 -0.50 2.91 -5.52
CA GLU A 105 -1.96 2.98 -5.44
C GLU A 105 -2.54 1.77 -4.67
N GLU A 106 -1.92 0.60 -4.75
CA GLU A 106 -2.25 -0.54 -3.87
C GLU A 106 -2.03 -0.15 -2.40
N ALA A 107 -0.89 0.46 -2.08
CA ALA A 107 -0.61 0.94 -0.72
C ALA A 107 -1.60 2.02 -0.28
N LEU A 108 -1.91 2.99 -1.15
CA LEU A 108 -2.89 4.05 -0.89
C LEU A 108 -4.27 3.47 -0.56
N ALA A 109 -4.74 2.50 -1.35
CA ALA A 109 -6.03 1.87 -1.12
C ALA A 109 -6.08 1.24 0.27
N VAL A 110 -5.04 0.47 0.63
CA VAL A 110 -4.97 -0.17 1.95
C VAL A 110 -4.88 0.87 3.08
N VAL A 111 -4.09 1.93 2.94
CA VAL A 111 -4.00 2.99 3.98
C VAL A 111 -5.36 3.67 4.21
N ASN A 112 -6.06 4.03 3.13
CA ASN A 112 -7.37 4.67 3.22
C ASN A 112 -8.42 3.73 3.83
N GLU A 113 -8.46 2.47 3.41
CA GLU A 113 -9.37 1.45 3.94
C GLU A 113 -9.08 1.13 5.42
N MET A 114 -7.84 1.35 5.87
CA MET A 114 -7.44 1.24 7.27
C MET A 114 -7.65 2.55 8.08
N GLY A 115 -8.25 3.58 7.47
CA GLY A 115 -8.75 4.77 8.16
C GLY A 115 -7.76 5.92 8.28
N PHE A 116 -6.72 6.00 7.45
CA PHE A 116 -5.75 7.10 7.44
C PHE A 116 -5.80 7.87 6.13
N LYS A 117 -5.61 9.19 6.19
CA LYS A 117 -5.47 10.01 4.97
C LYS A 117 -4.15 9.70 4.27
N THR A 118 -4.14 9.90 2.96
CA THR A 118 -2.94 9.85 2.14
C THR A 118 -2.72 11.17 1.40
N ILE A 119 -1.46 11.57 1.25
CA ILE A 119 -1.05 12.58 0.26
C ILE A 119 -0.11 11.91 -0.75
N THR A 120 -0.24 12.22 -2.04
CA THR A 120 0.47 11.48 -3.09
C THR A 120 1.35 12.35 -3.97
N PHE A 121 2.49 11.79 -4.37
CA PHE A 121 3.45 12.43 -5.27
C PHE A 121 3.99 11.38 -6.25
N TYR A 122 3.65 11.52 -7.53
CA TYR A 122 4.08 10.57 -8.55
C TYR A 122 5.21 11.14 -9.40
N ASP A 123 6.06 10.26 -9.90
CA ASP A 123 7.16 10.59 -10.83
C ASP A 123 8.09 11.68 -10.26
N VAL A 124 8.66 11.39 -9.09
CA VAL A 124 9.66 12.21 -8.42
C VAL A 124 11.02 11.51 -8.35
N GLY A 125 11.35 10.80 -9.43
CA GLY A 125 12.57 10.02 -9.57
C GLY A 125 13.84 10.87 -9.59
N ILE A 126 14.95 10.22 -9.22
CA ILE A 126 16.24 10.87 -8.96
C ILE A 126 16.88 11.53 -10.20
N ALA A 127 16.50 11.13 -11.42
CA ALA A 127 16.91 11.79 -12.66
C ALA A 127 16.52 13.29 -12.69
N GLY A 128 15.48 13.65 -11.96
CA GLY A 128 15.08 15.04 -11.72
C GLY A 128 15.08 15.34 -10.24
N LEU A 129 16.24 15.21 -9.57
CA LEU A 129 16.39 15.33 -8.11
C LEU A 129 15.75 16.60 -7.51
N HIS A 130 15.74 17.69 -8.26
CA HIS A 130 15.09 18.95 -7.86
C HIS A 130 13.59 18.80 -7.55
N ARG A 131 12.91 17.79 -8.12
CA ARG A 131 11.49 17.49 -7.87
C ARG A 131 11.22 17.00 -6.46
N ILE A 132 12.23 16.53 -5.72
CA ILE A 132 12.06 16.02 -4.35
C ILE A 132 11.83 17.16 -3.34
N PHE A 133 12.49 18.30 -3.49
CA PHE A 133 12.43 19.38 -2.48
C PHE A 133 11.01 19.90 -2.22
N PRO A 134 10.17 20.16 -3.24
CA PRO A 134 8.77 20.52 -3.03
C PRO A 134 7.96 19.44 -2.29
N VAL A 135 8.24 18.16 -2.56
CA VAL A 135 7.58 17.02 -1.89
C VAL A 135 7.92 17.00 -0.41
N VAL A 136 9.21 17.12 -0.07
CA VAL A 136 9.68 17.17 1.32
C VAL A 136 9.04 18.35 2.05
N LYS A 137 9.05 19.53 1.43
CA LYS A 137 8.41 20.73 1.98
C LYS A 137 6.92 20.48 2.28
N LYS A 138 6.17 19.93 1.32
CA LYS A 138 4.75 19.61 1.51
C LYS A 138 4.52 18.58 2.62
N CYS A 139 5.38 17.56 2.73
CA CYS A 139 5.30 16.57 3.80
C CYS A 139 5.51 17.20 5.20
N ILE A 140 6.41 18.18 5.31
CA ILE A 140 6.65 18.91 6.56
C ILE A 140 5.43 19.79 6.91
N GLU A 141 4.89 20.51 5.92
CA GLU A 141 3.70 21.36 6.07
C GLU A 141 2.47 20.57 6.52
N GLU A 142 2.26 19.37 5.96
CA GLU A 142 1.15 18.47 6.30
C GLU A 142 1.45 17.60 7.55
N HIS A 143 2.56 17.88 8.24
CA HIS A 143 2.98 17.14 9.44
C HIS A 143 3.11 15.61 9.26
N VAL A 144 3.40 15.15 8.03
CA VAL A 144 3.59 13.74 7.70
C VAL A 144 4.66 13.14 8.60
N LYS A 145 4.37 11.96 9.16
CA LYS A 145 5.30 11.21 10.02
C LYS A 145 5.82 9.94 9.38
N VAL A 146 5.10 9.41 8.40
CA VAL A 146 5.45 8.19 7.67
C VAL A 146 5.26 8.41 6.18
N ALA A 147 6.25 8.03 5.38
CA ALA A 147 6.19 8.06 3.93
C ALA A 147 6.43 6.65 3.37
N ILE A 148 5.60 6.22 2.43
CA ILE A 148 5.82 5.04 1.60
C ILE A 148 6.43 5.52 0.29
N VAL A 149 7.64 5.06 -0.03
CA VAL A 149 8.36 5.47 -1.23
C VAL A 149 8.61 4.25 -2.10
N VAL A 150 7.99 4.22 -3.27
CA VAL A 150 8.06 3.13 -4.24
C VAL A 150 9.05 3.49 -5.34
N ALA A 151 10.01 2.61 -5.61
CA ALA A 151 10.97 2.82 -6.69
C ALA A 151 11.48 1.50 -7.27
N GLY A 152 11.45 1.40 -8.60
CA GLY A 152 12.14 0.37 -9.37
C GLY A 152 13.54 0.78 -9.82
N MET A 153 14.07 0.08 -10.83
CA MET A 153 15.43 0.28 -11.39
C MET A 153 16.50 0.18 -10.27
N GLU A 154 17.32 1.21 -10.07
CA GLU A 154 18.31 1.28 -9.00
C GLU A 154 17.71 1.47 -7.59
N GLY A 155 16.41 1.81 -7.47
CA GLY A 155 15.72 1.95 -6.18
C GLY A 155 16.29 3.05 -5.28
N ALA A 156 16.93 4.08 -5.83
CA ALA A 156 17.65 5.08 -5.05
C ALA A 156 16.76 6.10 -4.32
N LEU A 157 15.53 6.32 -4.80
CA LEU A 157 14.65 7.38 -4.27
C LEU A 157 14.36 7.26 -2.75
N PRO A 158 13.99 6.09 -2.19
CA PRO A 158 13.75 5.97 -0.74
C PRO A 158 14.97 6.36 0.11
N SER A 159 16.17 6.01 -0.34
CA SER A 159 17.42 6.36 0.35
C SER A 159 17.66 7.87 0.31
N VAL A 160 17.48 8.51 -0.84
CA VAL A 160 17.61 9.97 -0.95
C VAL A 160 16.55 10.69 -0.13
N PHE A 161 15.28 10.27 -0.25
CA PHE A 161 14.16 10.91 0.44
C PHE A 161 14.29 10.83 1.96
N SER A 162 14.73 9.69 2.50
CA SER A 162 14.94 9.52 3.95
C SER A 162 15.99 10.44 4.54
N THR A 163 16.99 10.89 3.76
CA THR A 163 17.96 11.89 4.25
C THR A 163 17.37 13.28 4.44
N LEU A 164 16.24 13.58 3.79
CA LEU A 164 15.61 14.90 3.79
C LEU A 164 14.33 14.94 4.63
N PHE A 165 13.69 13.80 4.82
CA PHE A 165 12.42 13.66 5.51
C PHE A 165 12.64 13.28 6.98
N PRO A 166 12.11 14.04 7.95
CA PRO A 166 12.37 13.80 9.38
C PRO A 166 11.57 12.62 9.99
N GLY A 167 10.69 11.97 9.22
CA GLY A 167 9.88 10.85 9.68
C GLY A 167 10.43 9.49 9.23
N VAL A 168 9.60 8.45 9.34
CA VAL A 168 9.95 7.10 8.88
C VAL A 168 9.67 6.96 7.39
N VAL A 169 10.61 6.42 6.63
CA VAL A 169 10.43 6.05 5.23
C VAL A 169 10.31 4.54 5.11
N ILE A 170 9.24 4.07 4.50
CA ILE A 170 9.05 2.68 4.12
C ILE A 170 9.35 2.56 2.63
N GLY A 171 10.51 2.01 2.30
CA GLY A 171 10.92 1.72 0.93
C GLY A 171 10.20 0.48 0.40
N VAL A 172 9.57 0.62 -0.76
CA VAL A 172 8.96 -0.48 -1.51
C VAL A 172 9.72 -0.63 -2.82
N PRO A 173 10.60 -1.64 -2.94
CA PRO A 173 11.23 -1.92 -4.22
C PRO A 173 10.14 -2.42 -5.17
N SER A 174 9.99 -1.78 -6.34
CA SER A 174 9.07 -2.29 -7.35
C SER A 174 9.81 -3.25 -8.29
N SER A 175 9.07 -4.16 -8.92
CA SER A 175 9.61 -5.04 -9.95
C SER A 175 9.89 -4.34 -11.28
N VAL A 176 9.66 -3.01 -11.37
CA VAL A 176 9.97 -2.21 -12.54
C VAL A 176 11.48 -2.18 -12.77
N GLY A 177 11.88 -2.36 -14.03
CA GLY A 177 13.25 -2.23 -14.49
C GLY A 177 13.74 -3.45 -15.26
N TYR A 178 14.85 -3.29 -15.95
CA TYR A 178 15.41 -4.27 -16.88
C TYR A 178 16.91 -4.44 -16.69
N GLY A 179 17.46 -5.49 -17.30
CA GLY A 179 18.90 -5.77 -17.26
C GLY A 179 19.35 -6.31 -15.91
N HIS A 180 20.59 -5.96 -15.52
CA HIS A 180 21.20 -6.44 -14.29
C HIS A 180 20.46 -5.89 -13.06
N GLY A 181 20.02 -6.78 -12.17
CA GLY A 181 19.19 -6.40 -11.03
C GLY A 181 17.74 -6.05 -11.39
N GLY A 182 17.25 -6.45 -12.58
CA GLY A 182 15.85 -6.30 -12.95
C GLY A 182 14.88 -7.06 -12.03
N ARG A 183 13.57 -6.90 -12.26
CA ARG A 183 12.49 -7.47 -11.41
C ARG A 183 12.59 -7.03 -9.93
N GLY A 184 13.19 -5.86 -9.68
CA GLY A 184 13.31 -5.27 -8.35
C GLY A 184 14.47 -5.77 -7.50
N GLU A 185 15.32 -6.68 -8.00
CA GLU A 185 16.46 -7.20 -7.23
C GLU A 185 17.50 -6.11 -6.93
N GLY A 186 17.80 -5.26 -7.92
CA GLY A 186 18.67 -4.11 -7.77
C GLY A 186 18.09 -3.09 -6.78
N ALA A 187 16.82 -2.73 -6.97
CA ALA A 187 16.11 -1.82 -6.07
C ALA A 187 16.10 -2.32 -4.61
N LEU A 188 15.77 -3.59 -4.39
CA LEU A 188 15.76 -4.21 -3.06
C LEU A 188 17.15 -4.18 -2.42
N THR A 189 18.18 -4.58 -3.17
CA THR A 189 19.56 -4.58 -2.69
C THR A 189 20.01 -3.17 -2.30
N THR A 190 19.77 -2.18 -3.16
CA THR A 190 20.11 -0.77 -2.88
C THR A 190 19.41 -0.26 -1.62
N MET A 191 18.11 -0.51 -1.47
CA MET A 191 17.35 -0.04 -0.32
C MET A 191 17.85 -0.69 0.99
N LEU A 192 18.15 -1.99 0.98
CA LEU A 192 18.66 -2.71 2.15
C LEU A 192 20.10 -2.34 2.53
N GLN A 193 20.93 -2.00 1.55
CA GLN A 193 22.33 -1.57 1.78
C GLN A 193 22.45 -0.09 2.12
N SER A 194 21.34 0.66 2.12
CA SER A 194 21.32 2.07 2.44
C SER A 194 21.70 2.31 3.90
N CYS A 195 22.59 3.28 4.13
CA CYS A 195 22.93 3.76 5.47
C CYS A 195 22.03 4.91 5.96
N SER A 196 21.03 5.30 5.17
CA SER A 196 20.15 6.42 5.53
C SER A 196 19.28 6.07 6.73
N PRO A 197 19.34 6.84 7.84
CA PRO A 197 18.55 6.56 9.02
C PRO A 197 17.05 6.73 8.73
N GLY A 198 16.22 5.93 9.40
CA GLY A 198 14.76 6.01 9.27
C GLY A 198 14.18 5.34 8.02
N LEU A 199 15.00 4.70 7.18
CA LEU A 199 14.54 3.83 6.09
C LEU A 199 14.31 2.39 6.60
N VAL A 200 13.10 1.87 6.38
CA VAL A 200 12.75 0.45 6.52
C VAL A 200 12.27 -0.08 5.18
N VAL A 201 12.52 -1.36 4.88
CA VAL A 201 12.29 -1.92 3.55
C VAL A 201 11.35 -3.11 3.63
N VAL A 202 10.35 -3.14 2.76
CA VAL A 202 9.47 -4.30 2.56
C VAL A 202 9.90 -5.10 1.32
N ASN A 203 9.26 -6.25 1.11
CA ASN A 203 9.53 -7.08 -0.07
C ASN A 203 9.11 -6.38 -1.39
N ILE A 204 9.59 -6.92 -2.50
CA ILE A 204 9.31 -6.41 -3.85
C ILE A 204 7.80 -6.38 -4.12
N ASP A 205 7.32 -5.26 -4.66
CA ASP A 205 5.92 -4.94 -4.95
C ASP A 205 4.97 -5.05 -3.74
N ASN A 206 5.49 -5.07 -2.51
CA ASN A 206 4.67 -5.30 -1.33
C ASN A 206 4.00 -4.00 -0.81
N GLY A 207 3.14 -3.40 -1.63
CA GLY A 207 2.37 -2.20 -1.28
C GLY A 207 1.48 -2.41 -0.06
N VAL A 208 0.84 -3.58 0.04
CA VAL A 208 0.04 -3.98 1.22
C VAL A 208 0.88 -3.98 2.50
N GLY A 209 2.04 -4.62 2.49
CA GLY A 209 2.92 -4.70 3.65
C GLY A 209 3.40 -3.32 4.09
N ALA A 210 3.72 -2.45 3.13
CA ALA A 210 4.11 -1.07 3.41
C ALA A 210 2.96 -0.27 4.03
N ALA A 211 1.74 -0.38 3.48
CA ALA A 211 0.55 0.29 4.00
C ALA A 211 0.22 -0.14 5.43
N ILE A 212 0.26 -1.45 5.71
CA ILE A 212 0.00 -1.97 7.05
C ILE A 212 1.06 -1.45 8.03
N ALA A 213 2.34 -1.50 7.67
CA ALA A 213 3.41 -0.97 8.51
C ALA A 213 3.22 0.54 8.77
N ALA A 214 2.89 1.32 7.73
CA ALA A 214 2.64 2.75 7.86
C ALA A 214 1.51 3.05 8.84
N VAL A 215 0.38 2.35 8.70
CA VAL A 215 -0.78 2.54 9.58
C VAL A 215 -0.48 2.16 11.02
N LEU A 216 0.23 1.05 11.24
CA LEU A 216 0.62 0.65 12.60
C LEU A 216 1.52 1.71 13.26
N ILE A 217 2.49 2.26 12.52
CA ILE A 217 3.34 3.35 13.02
C ILE A 217 2.51 4.61 13.30
N SER A 218 1.58 4.97 12.42
CA SER A 218 0.71 6.14 12.61
C SER A 218 -0.21 5.99 13.83
N ARG A 219 -0.63 4.78 14.18
CA ARG A 219 -1.44 4.51 15.38
C ARG A 219 -0.68 4.71 16.69
N LEU A 220 0.62 4.37 16.71
CA LEU A 220 1.46 4.58 17.90
C LEU A 220 1.58 6.05 18.31
N LYS A 221 1.26 6.99 17.40
CA LYS A 221 1.20 8.43 17.70
C LYS A 221 -0.19 8.95 18.00
N SER A 222 -1.24 8.17 17.69
CA SER A 222 -2.63 8.58 17.97
C SER A 222 -3.06 8.30 19.41
N GLU A 223 -2.21 7.67 20.21
CA GLU A 223 -2.32 7.67 21.66
C GLU A 223 -1.36 8.74 22.19
N ASP A 224 -1.93 9.81 22.75
CA ASP A 224 -1.19 10.80 23.52
C ASP A 224 -0.44 10.08 24.66
N PHE A 225 0.87 10.28 24.75
CA PHE A 225 1.63 10.14 26.01
C PHE A 225 1.62 11.47 26.75
#